data_AF-A0A892ZR03-F1
#
_entry.id   AF-A0A892ZR03-F1
#
_cell.length_a   1.000
_cell.length_b   1.000
_cell.length_c   1.000
_cell.angle_alpha   90.00
_cell.angle_beta   90.00
_cell.angle_gamma   90.00
#
_symmetry.space_group_name_H-M   'P 1'
#
loop_
_entity.id
_entity.type
_entity.pdbx_description
1 polymer ?
#
loop_
_entity_poly.entity_id
_entity_poly.type
_entity_poly.pdbx_seq_one_letter_code
_entity_poly.pdbx_strand_id
1 'polypeptide(L)'
;MRVFISDRFNQPLKLKRISQKVWEAALKKSDIEDFRWHDLRHTWASWLVQNGVDIYILQELGGWESIEMVKKYGHLAPTHLLSHVSKIDL
;
A
#
# COMPACT_ATOMS: atom_id res chain seq x y z
N MET A 1 4.00 -4.67 -21.45
CA MET A 1 3.82 -5.31 -20.13
C MET A 1 2.34 -5.35 -19.80
N ARG A 2 1.69 -6.52 -19.85
CA ARG A 2 0.23 -6.66 -19.64
C ARG A 2 0.00 -7.10 -18.20
N VAL A 3 -0.53 -6.21 -17.39
CA VAL A 3 -0.63 -6.36 -15.94
C VAL A 3 -2.10 -6.60 -15.60
N PHE A 4 -2.50 -7.89 -15.61
CA PHE A 4 -3.77 -8.48 -15.11
C PHE A 4 -5.05 -7.93 -15.77
N ILE A 5 -6.00 -8.68 -16.34
CA ILE A 5 -6.66 -9.94 -15.99
C ILE A 5 -7.19 -10.49 -17.33
N SER A 6 -6.95 -11.76 -17.65
CA SER A 6 -7.56 -12.42 -18.81
C SER A 6 -8.73 -13.31 -18.37
N ASP A 7 -9.73 -13.48 -19.24
CA ASP A 7 -10.79 -14.46 -18.98
C ASP A 7 -10.27 -15.90 -19.13
N ARG A 8 -11.13 -16.88 -18.86
CA ARG A 8 -10.83 -18.32 -19.06
C ARG A 8 -10.47 -18.70 -20.50
N PHE A 9 -10.61 -17.78 -21.45
CA PHE A 9 -10.27 -17.92 -22.86
C PHE A 9 -9.08 -17.02 -23.25
N ASN A 10 -8.34 -16.51 -22.25
CA ASN A 10 -7.19 -15.65 -22.38
C ASN A 10 -7.44 -14.30 -23.10
N GLN A 11 -8.70 -13.86 -23.14
CA GLN A 11 -9.05 -12.55 -23.69
C GLN A 11 -8.89 -11.48 -22.61
N PRO A 12 -8.48 -10.24 -22.97
CA PRO A 12 -8.46 -9.14 -22.02
C PRO A 12 -9.84 -8.93 -21.43
N LEU A 13 -9.96 -8.98 -20.10
CA LEU A 13 -11.21 -8.60 -19.46
C LEU A 13 -11.52 -7.14 -19.83
N LYS A 14 -12.70 -6.92 -20.43
CA LYS A 14 -13.21 -5.59 -20.77
C LYS A 14 -13.75 -4.88 -19.51
N LEU A 15 -13.02 -4.96 -18.40
CA LEU A 15 -13.36 -4.30 -17.16
C LEU A 15 -12.68 -2.92 -17.16
N LYS A 16 -13.48 -1.87 -17.35
CA LYS A 16 -12.99 -0.49 -17.19
C LYS A 16 -12.65 -0.16 -15.73
N ARG A 17 -13.27 -0.88 -14.78
CA ARG A 17 -13.10 -0.78 -13.33
C ARG A 17 -13.39 -2.15 -12.71
N ILE A 18 -12.79 -2.48 -11.57
CA ILE A 18 -13.27 -3.60 -10.76
C ILE A 18 -14.70 -3.26 -10.33
N SER A 19 -15.63 -4.22 -10.48
CA SER A 19 -17.03 -3.95 -10.16
C SER A 19 -17.20 -3.79 -8.66
N GLN A 20 -18.03 -2.82 -8.26
CA GLN A 20 -18.40 -2.61 -6.86
C GLN A 20 -18.96 -3.90 -6.23
N LYS A 21 -19.67 -4.73 -7.00
CA LYS A 21 -20.19 -6.03 -6.56
C LYS A 21 -19.08 -7.00 -6.14
N VAL A 22 -17.96 -7.05 -6.87
CA VAL A 22 -16.82 -7.90 -6.52
C VAL A 22 -16.15 -7.39 -5.24
N TRP A 23 -16.07 -6.06 -5.06
CA TRP A 23 -15.58 -5.45 -3.82
C TRP A 23 -16.45 -5.82 -2.62
N GLU A 24 -17.75 -5.59 -2.71
CA GLU A 24 -18.72 -5.88 -1.64
C GLU A 24 -18.72 -7.38 -1.28
N ALA A 25 -18.64 -8.25 -2.27
CA ALA A 25 -18.53 -9.69 -2.04
C ALA A 25 -17.22 -10.08 -1.32
N ALA A 26 -16.11 -9.44 -1.67
CA ALA A 26 -14.83 -9.66 -1.00
C ALA A 26 -14.88 -9.18 0.46
N LEU A 27 -15.39 -7.97 0.71
CA LEU A 27 -15.57 -7.41 2.05
C LEU A 27 -16.44 -8.29 2.94
N LYS A 28 -17.57 -8.75 2.40
CA LYS A 28 -18.48 -9.68 3.10
C LYS A 28 -17.81 -11.01 3.43
N LYS A 29 -16.95 -11.51 2.55
CA LYS A 29 -16.22 -12.77 2.77
C LYS A 29 -15.11 -12.60 3.82
N SER A 30 -14.51 -11.42 3.90
CA SER A 30 -13.47 -11.10 4.89
C SER A 30 -14.02 -10.60 6.23
N ASP A 31 -15.34 -10.43 6.36
CA ASP A 31 -15.99 -9.86 7.54
C ASP A 31 -15.45 -8.46 7.92
N ILE A 32 -15.27 -7.61 6.90
CA ILE A 32 -14.76 -6.24 7.05
C ILE A 32 -15.86 -5.25 6.67
N GLU A 33 -16.13 -4.31 7.58
CA GLU A 33 -17.06 -3.20 7.38
C GLU A 33 -16.32 -1.87 7.17
N ASP A 34 -16.97 -0.90 6.51
CA ASP A 34 -16.48 0.46 6.23
C ASP A 34 -15.04 0.52 5.63
N PHE A 35 -14.75 -0.33 4.65
CA PHE A 35 -13.44 -0.39 3.99
C PHE A 35 -13.52 -0.02 2.50
N ARG A 36 -12.61 0.86 2.07
CA ARG A 36 -12.55 1.44 0.73
C ARG A 36 -11.33 0.94 -0.03
N TRP A 37 -11.38 1.02 -1.35
CA TRP A 37 -10.26 0.64 -2.21
C TRP A 37 -8.93 1.35 -1.86
N HIS A 38 -9.00 2.62 -1.45
CA HIS A 38 -7.80 3.39 -1.06
C HIS A 38 -7.19 2.92 0.26
N ASP A 39 -7.95 2.24 1.11
CA ASP A 39 -7.45 1.75 2.39
C ASP A 39 -6.47 0.58 2.21
N LEU A 40 -6.55 -0.16 1.08
CA LEU A 40 -5.51 -1.11 0.68
C LEU A 40 -4.16 -0.43 0.47
N ARG A 41 -4.15 0.74 -0.19
CA ARG A 41 -2.92 1.53 -0.39
C ARG A 41 -2.39 2.07 0.94
N HIS A 42 -3.28 2.45 1.86
CA HIS A 42 -2.89 2.87 3.21
C HIS A 42 -2.31 1.72 4.03
N THR A 43 -2.89 0.52 3.91
CA THR A 43 -2.41 -0.70 4.58
C THR A 43 -1.02 -1.09 4.07
N TRP A 44 -0.83 -1.12 2.76
CA TRP A 44 0.48 -1.39 2.13
C TRP A 44 1.56 -0.41 2.61
N ALA A 45 1.26 0.88 2.62
CA ALA A 45 2.20 1.91 3.07
C ALA A 45 2.56 1.74 4.56
N SER A 46 1.55 1.47 5.39
CA SER A 46 1.73 1.24 6.84
C SER A 46 2.66 0.05 7.10
N TRP A 47 2.46 -1.06 6.38
CA TRP A 47 3.34 -2.22 6.49
C TRP A 47 4.77 -1.93 6.06
N LEU A 48 4.99 -1.19 4.96
CA LEU A 48 6.35 -0.86 4.54
C LEU A 48 7.08 -0.01 5.58
N VAL A 49 6.43 1.02 6.14
CA VAL A 49 7.05 1.81 7.20
C VAL A 49 7.37 0.95 8.42
N GLN A 50 6.46 0.08 8.84
CA GLN A 50 6.68 -0.85 9.96
C GLN A 50 7.81 -1.85 9.71
N ASN A 51 8.10 -2.18 8.45
CA ASN A 51 9.25 -3.01 8.06
C ASN A 51 10.56 -2.20 7.93
N GLY A 52 10.56 -0.92 8.31
CA GLY A 52 11.75 -0.06 8.30
C GLY A 52 12.06 0.55 6.93
N VAL A 53 11.11 0.53 5.98
CA VAL A 53 11.29 1.26 4.72
C VAL A 53 11.25 2.77 4.99
N ASP A 54 12.28 3.46 4.50
CA ASP A 54 12.40 4.91 4.61
C ASP A 54 11.26 5.64 3.88
N ILE A 55 10.83 6.78 4.45
CA ILE A 55 9.70 7.55 3.96
C ILE A 55 9.90 8.13 2.55
N TYR A 56 11.14 8.43 2.14
CA TYR A 56 11.45 8.92 0.80
C TYR A 56 11.34 7.78 -0.22
N ILE A 57 11.84 6.59 0.13
CA ILE A 57 11.67 5.38 -0.69
C ILE A 57 10.18 5.06 -0.84
N LEU A 58 9.43 5.14 0.26
CA LEU A 58 7.99 4.91 0.23
C LEU A 58 7.25 5.91 -0.67
N GLN A 59 7.67 7.18 -0.66
CA GLN A 59 7.10 8.21 -1.54
C GLN A 59 7.23 7.83 -3.00
N GLU A 60 8.43 7.41 -3.43
CA GLU A 60 8.71 6.99 -4.80
C GLU A 60 7.93 5.73 -5.17
N LEU A 61 7.92 4.71 -4.30
CA LEU A 61 7.22 3.44 -4.54
C LEU A 61 5.71 3.63 -4.72
N GLY A 62 5.10 4.54 -3.97
CA GLY A 62 3.67 4.81 -4.12
C GLY A 62 3.36 5.88 -5.15
N GLY A 63 4.34 6.67 -5.61
CA GLY A 63 4.11 7.82 -6.47
C GLY A 63 3.28 8.90 -5.78
N TRP A 64 3.62 9.26 -4.54
CA TRP A 64 3.02 10.41 -3.86
C TRP A 64 3.66 11.71 -4.36
N GLU A 65 2.81 12.71 -4.62
CA GLU A 65 3.22 14.02 -5.12
C GLU A 65 4.13 14.77 -4.14
N SER A 66 3.88 14.61 -2.83
CA SER A 66 4.69 15.25 -1.79
C SER A 66 4.98 14.31 -0.63
N ILE A 67 6.10 14.58 0.05
CA ILE A 67 6.52 13.84 1.24
C ILE A 67 5.53 14.06 2.40
N GLU A 68 4.86 15.23 2.44
CA GLU A 68 3.81 15.56 3.41
C GLU A 68 2.68 14.53 3.41
N MET A 69 2.31 13.99 2.25
CA MET A 69 1.28 12.95 2.16
C MET A 69 1.73 11.62 2.78
N VAL A 70 3.03 11.34 2.77
CA VAL A 70 3.63 10.10 3.27
C VAL A 70 3.97 10.20 4.75
N LYS A 71 4.25 11.41 5.26
CA LYS A 71 4.50 11.67 6.69
C LYS A 71 3.39 11.14 7.60
N LYS A 72 2.16 10.98 7.09
CA LYS A 72 1.06 10.34 7.84
C LYS A 72 1.40 8.94 8.36
N TYR A 73 2.33 8.21 7.72
CA TYR A 73 2.75 6.88 8.17
C TYR A 73 4.02 6.91 9.01
N GLY A 74 4.75 8.03 9.09
CA GLY A 74 6.06 8.09 9.75
C GLY A 74 6.02 7.70 11.23
N HIS A 75 4.88 7.88 11.90
CA HIS A 75 4.68 7.45 13.29
C HIS A 75 4.70 5.92 13.48
N LEU A 76 4.54 5.16 12.40
CA LEU A 76 4.59 3.69 12.40
C LEU A 76 6.03 3.16 12.23
N ALA A 77 7.00 4.05 12.02
CA ALA A 77 8.38 3.64 11.86
C ALA A 77 8.82 2.91 13.13
N PRO A 78 9.51 1.76 13.02
CA PRO A 78 10.18 1.16 14.17
C PRO A 78 11.05 2.22 14.83
N THR A 79 11.35 2.08 16.12
CA THR A 79 12.20 2.98 16.90
C THR A 79 13.66 2.94 16.36
N HIS A 80 13.87 3.44 15.14
CA HIS A 80 15.08 3.33 14.33
C HIS A 80 16.15 4.33 14.74
N LEU A 81 15.81 5.30 15.59
CA LEU A 81 16.79 6.24 16.15
C LEU A 81 17.98 5.49 16.77
N LEU A 82 17.76 4.35 17.44
CA LEU A 82 18.85 3.53 17.99
C LEU A 82 19.79 2.98 16.90
N SER A 83 19.26 2.55 15.75
CA SER A 83 20.05 1.98 14.64
C SER A 83 20.80 3.01 13.79
N HIS A 84 20.38 4.27 13.83
CA HIS A 84 21.08 5.37 13.15
C HIS A 84 22.11 6.04 14.06
N VAL A 85 21.82 6.17 15.37
CA VAL A 85 22.79 6.66 16.36
C VAL A 85 23.96 5.69 16.51
N SER A 86 23.70 4.38 16.48
CA SER A 86 24.77 3.36 16.57
C SER A 86 25.76 3.36 15.39
N LYS A 87 25.52 4.14 14.33
CA LYS A 87 26.47 4.31 13.21
C LYS A 87 27.41 5.51 13.39
N ILE A 88 27.17 6.38 14.37
CA ILE A 88 27.97 7.58 14.62
C ILE A 88 29.08 7.31 15.67
N ASP A 89 28.95 6.25 16.48
CA ASP A 89 29.96 5.85 17.47
C ASP A 89 31.11 5.02 16.85
N LEU A 90 31.81 5.58 15.85
CA LEU A 90 33.12 5.10 15.36
C LEU A 90 34.22 6.12 15.64
#